data_AF-A0A1J7CIR5-F1
#
_entry.id   AF-A0A1J7CIR5-F1
#
_cell.length_a   1.000
_cell.length_b   1.000
_cell.length_c   1.000
_cell.angle_alpha   90.00
_cell.angle_beta   90.00
_cell.angle_gamma   90.00
#
_symmetry.space_group_name_H-M   'P 1'
#
loop_
_entity.id
_entity.type
_entity.pdbx_description
1 polymer ?
#
loop_
_entity_poly.entity_id
_entity_poly.type
_entity_poly.pdbx_seq_one_letter_code
_entity_poly.pdbx_strand_id
1 'polypeptide(L)'
;MPISKILKIIVFTIFDLFVFVFCGIYMMGYDDLYNESQGEYFSFSSMETEYKIVWGFYNFWLVLNCILLFYIIYRVYKRFV
;
A
#
# COMPACT_ATOMS: atom_id res chain seq x y z
N MET A 1 -29.18 4.19 -1.83
CA MET A 1 -27.93 4.84 -2.32
C MET A 1 -27.94 4.77 -3.84
N PRO A 2 -27.65 5.85 -4.59
CA PRO A 2 -27.57 5.74 -6.04
C PRO A 2 -26.48 4.73 -6.42
N ILE A 3 -26.77 3.85 -7.40
CA ILE A 3 -25.89 2.78 -7.90
C ILE A 3 -24.47 3.29 -8.19
N SER A 4 -24.34 4.54 -8.65
CA SER A 4 -23.07 5.22 -8.88
C SER A 4 -22.16 5.34 -7.66
N LYS A 5 -22.70 5.41 -6.43
CA LYS A 5 -21.88 5.45 -5.20
C LYS A 5 -21.31 4.08 -4.85
N ILE A 6 -22.10 3.02 -5.03
CA ILE A 6 -21.65 1.64 -4.77
C ILE A 6 -20.55 1.26 -5.75
N LEU A 7 -20.74 1.58 -7.04
CA LEU A 7 -19.73 1.32 -8.07
C LEU A 7 -18.40 2.02 -7.76
N LYS A 8 -18.43 3.28 -7.31
CA LYS A 8 -17.21 4.02 -6.92
C LYS A 8 -16.45 3.34 -5.77
N ILE A 9 -17.16 2.84 -4.76
CA ILE A 9 -16.55 2.12 -3.63
C ILE A 9 -15.88 0.84 -4.14
N ILE A 10 -16.59 0.06 -4.97
CA ILE A 10 -16.05 -1.19 -5.53
C ILE A 10 -14.80 -0.92 -6.36
N VAL A 11 -14.84 0.04 -7.28
CA VAL A 11 -13.69 0.40 -8.12
C VAL A 11 -12.51 0.88 -7.27
N PHE A 12 -12.77 1.70 -6.25
CA PHE A 12 -11.74 2.16 -5.33
C PHE A 12 -11.09 0.99 -4.57
N THR A 13 -11.89 0.05 -4.06
CA THR A 13 -11.37 -1.14 -3.37
C THR A 13 -10.55 -2.04 -4.31
N ILE A 14 -11.02 -2.25 -5.55
CA ILE A 14 -10.26 -3.04 -6.53
C ILE A 14 -8.92 -2.37 -6.85
N PHE A 15 -8.93 -1.04 -7.03
CA PHE A 15 -7.71 -0.27 -7.27
C PHE A 15 -6.74 -0.34 -6.09
N ASP A 16 -7.24 -0.24 -4.87
CA ASP A 16 -6.43 -0.36 -3.65
C ASP A 16 -5.76 -1.75 -3.56
N LEU A 17 -6.51 -2.82 -3.78
CA LEU A 17 -5.97 -4.18 -3.85
C LEU A 17 -4.93 -4.32 -4.98
N PHE A 18 -5.19 -3.73 -6.14
CA PHE A 18 -4.25 -3.74 -7.26
C PHE A 18 -2.92 -3.06 -6.91
N VAL A 19 -2.94 -1.95 -6.17
CA VAL A 19 -1.72 -1.28 -5.69
C VAL A 19 -0.90 -2.22 -4.79
N PHE A 20 -1.54 -2.92 -3.86
CA PHE A 20 -0.84 -3.87 -2.99
C PHE A 20 -0.25 -5.06 -3.76
N VAL A 21 -1.01 -5.60 -4.72
CA VAL A 21 -0.53 -6.69 -5.58
C VAL A 21 0.65 -6.22 -6.42
N PHE A 22 0.59 -5.03 -7.01
CA PHE A 22 1.68 -4.45 -7.79
C PHE A 22 2.95 -4.29 -6.96
N CYS A 23 2.85 -3.67 -5.78
CA CYS A 23 4.00 -3.51 -4.88
C CYS A 23 4.56 -4.87 -4.43
N GLY A 24 3.69 -5.83 -4.12
CA GLY A 24 4.09 -7.18 -3.70
C GLY A 24 4.85 -7.93 -4.79
N ILE A 25 4.33 -7.95 -6.01
CA ILE A 25 4.99 -8.61 -7.16
C ILE A 25 6.37 -7.98 -7.41
N TYR A 26 6.48 -6.66 -7.32
CA TYR A 26 7.75 -5.98 -7.54
C TYR A 26 8.78 -6.32 -6.44
N MET A 27 8.33 -6.38 -5.18
CA MET A 27 9.20 -6.77 -4.06
C MET A 27 9.57 -8.26 -4.07
N MET A 28 8.75 -9.15 -4.64
CA MET A 28 9.18 -10.53 -4.91
C MET A 28 10.38 -10.57 -5.87
N GLY A 29 10.44 -9.66 -6.85
CA GLY A 29 11.61 -9.52 -7.72
C GLY A 29 12.88 -9.11 -6.97
N TYR A 30 12.76 -8.25 -5.95
CA TYR A 30 13.87 -7.94 -5.05
C TYR A 30 14.34 -9.19 -4.30
N ASP A 31 13.40 -9.97 -3.74
CA ASP A 31 13.72 -11.19 -3.00
C ASP A 31 14.43 -12.24 -3.88
N ASP A 32 13.96 -12.42 -5.11
CA ASP A 32 14.53 -13.38 -6.06
C ASP A 32 15.92 -12.97 -6.57
N LEU A 33 16.20 -11.66 -6.63
CA LEU A 33 17.47 -11.10 -7.14
C LEU A 33 18.44 -10.68 -6.04
N TYR A 34 18.06 -10.79 -4.77
CA TYR A 34 18.86 -10.34 -3.65
C TYR A 34 20.19 -11.11 -3.56
N ASN A 35 21.26 -10.37 -3.27
CA ASN A 35 22.58 -10.93 -3.01
C ASN A 35 23.14 -10.38 -1.69
N GLU A 36 23.62 -11.26 -0.82
CA GLU A 36 24.22 -10.91 0.48
C GLU A 36 25.37 -9.90 0.35
N SER A 37 26.08 -9.88 -0.79
CA SER A 37 27.15 -8.90 -1.03
C SER A 37 26.66 -7.45 -1.13
N GLN A 38 25.36 -7.23 -1.38
CA GLN A 38 24.75 -5.90 -1.49
C GLN A 38 24.42 -5.30 -0.11
N GLY A 39 24.62 -6.05 0.98
CA GLY A 39 24.34 -5.63 2.35
C GLY A 39 23.14 -6.36 2.95
N GLU A 40 22.75 -5.99 4.16
CA GLU A 40 21.72 -6.71 4.93
C GLU A 40 20.37 -6.76 4.18
N TYR A 41 19.75 -7.93 4.18
CA TYR A 41 18.45 -8.16 3.56
C TYR A 41 17.39 -7.22 4.14
N PHE A 42 16.50 -6.70 3.29
CA PHE A 42 15.51 -5.68 3.65
C PHE A 42 16.07 -4.37 4.24
N SER A 43 17.38 -4.15 4.16
CA SER A 43 17.96 -2.85 4.49
C SER A 43 17.77 -1.87 3.34
N PHE A 44 17.52 -0.61 3.69
CA PHE A 44 17.47 0.47 2.70
C PHE A 44 18.82 0.62 1.97
N SER A 45 19.94 0.15 2.52
CA SER A 45 21.23 0.15 1.83
C SER A 45 21.35 -0.90 0.73
N SER A 46 20.76 -2.09 0.91
CA SER A 46 20.90 -3.21 -0.02
C SER A 46 19.92 -3.16 -1.19
N MET A 47 18.83 -2.40 -1.06
CA MET A 47 17.86 -2.23 -2.14
C MET A 47 18.40 -1.34 -3.26
N GLU A 48 18.20 -1.76 -4.51
CA GLU A 48 18.36 -0.88 -5.66
C GLU A 48 17.33 0.26 -5.63
N THR A 49 17.61 1.33 -6.38
CA THR A 49 16.76 2.54 -6.40
C THR A 49 15.30 2.23 -6.75
N GLU A 50 15.08 1.28 -7.64
CA GLU A 50 13.74 0.91 -8.07
C GLU A 50 12.92 0.25 -6.95
N TYR A 51 13.52 -0.69 -6.20
CA TYR A 51 12.88 -1.33 -5.05
C TYR A 51 12.67 -0.34 -3.90
N LYS A 52 13.59 0.60 -3.69
CA LYS A 52 13.42 1.70 -2.71
C LYS A 52 12.19 2.54 -3.01
N ILE A 53 11.99 2.89 -4.27
CA ILE A 53 10.84 3.70 -4.70
C ILE A 53 9.55 2.92 -4.43
N VAL A 54 9.50 1.63 -4.82
CA VAL A 54 8.30 0.81 -4.61
C VAL A 54 8.03 0.54 -3.14
N TRP A 55 9.05 0.23 -2.35
CA TRP A 55 8.93 0.04 -0.90
C TRP A 55 8.48 1.34 -0.20
N GLY A 56 9.05 2.48 -0.58
CA GLY A 56 8.62 3.79 -0.07
C GLY A 56 7.17 4.10 -0.44
N PHE A 57 6.79 3.84 -1.69
CA PHE A 57 5.41 4.01 -2.15
C PHE A 57 4.43 3.09 -1.42
N TYR A 58 4.78 1.83 -1.20
CA TYR A 58 3.99 0.87 -0.41
C TYR A 58 3.72 1.39 1.01
N ASN A 59 4.76 1.87 1.69
CA ASN A 59 4.63 2.43 3.05
C ASN A 59 3.77 3.70 3.05
N PHE A 60 3.95 4.58 2.07
CA PHE A 60 3.09 5.76 1.90
C PHE A 60 1.62 5.36 1.69
N TRP A 61 1.37 4.33 0.88
CA TRP A 61 0.03 3.80 0.60
C TRP A 61 -0.64 3.23 1.86
N LEU A 62 0.12 2.52 2.70
CA LEU A 62 -0.34 2.04 4.01
C LEU A 62 -0.74 3.21 4.92
N VAL A 63 0.08 4.26 5.00
CA VAL A 63 -0.21 5.44 5.81
C VAL A 63 -1.52 6.10 5.35
N LEU A 64 -1.73 6.25 4.03
CA LEU A 64 -2.98 6.77 3.50
C LEU A 64 -4.19 5.90 3.88
N ASN A 65 -4.06 4.57 3.80
CA ASN A 65 -5.11 3.64 4.21
C ASN A 65 -5.43 3.75 5.71
N CYS A 66 -4.41 3.87 6.56
CA CYS A 66 -4.60 4.12 8.00
C CYS A 66 -5.34 5.44 8.25
N ILE A 67 -4.95 6.53 7.59
CA ILE A 67 -5.63 7.84 7.71
C ILE A 67 -7.09 7.73 7.28
N LEU A 68 -7.38 7.06 6.16
CA LEU A 68 -8.74 6.83 5.68
C LEU A 68 -9.56 6.03 6.71
N LEU A 69 -8.98 4.97 7.27
CA LEU A 69 -9.63 4.16 8.30
C LEU A 69 -9.96 4.99 9.55
N PHE A 70 -8.99 5.75 10.07
CA PHE A 70 -9.20 6.66 11.21
C PHE A 70 -10.30 7.69 10.92
N TYR A 71 -10.32 8.27 9.73
CA TYR A 71 -11.35 9.21 9.31
C TYR A 71 -12.75 8.56 9.31
N ILE A 72 -12.87 7.34 8.76
CA ILE A 72 -14.13 6.59 8.76
C ILE A 72 -14.59 6.32 10.19
N ILE A 73 -13.70 5.81 11.06
CA ILE A 73 -14.00 5.53 12.47
C ILE A 73 -14.46 6.80 13.19
N TYR A 74 -13.72 7.91 13.05
CA TYR A 74 -14.07 9.19 13.67
C TYR A 74 -15.45 9.69 13.21
N ARG A 75 -15.73 9.60 11.91
CA ARG A 75 -17.02 10.02 11.35
C ARG A 75 -18.18 9.16 11.87
N VAL A 76 -17.96 7.86 12.04
CA VAL A 76 -18.94 6.94 12.61
C VAL A 76 -19.17 7.27 14.09
N TYR A 77 -18.11 7.44 14.88
CA TYR A 77 -18.19 7.83 16.29
C TYR A 77 -19.01 9.11 16.49
N LYS A 78 -18.70 10.18 15.75
CA LYS A 78 -19.44 11.47 15.81
C LYS A 78 -20.91 11.37 15.36
N ARG A 79 -21.29 10.28 14.69
CA ARG A 79 -22.70 10.06 14.31
C ARG A 79 -23.49 9.41 15.45
N PHE A 80 -22.81 8.68 16.33
CA PHE A 80 -23.43 7.96 17.45
C PHE A 80 -23.36 8.72 18.77
N VAL A 81 -22.41 9.66 18.92
CA VAL A 81 -22.31 10.62 20.03
C VAL A 81 -22.86 11.97 19.60
#